data_AF-A0AA88DN59-F1
#
_entry.id   AF-A0AA88DN59-F1
#
_cell.length_a   1.000
_cell.length_b   1.000
_cell.length_c   1.000
_cell.angle_alpha   90.00
_cell.angle_beta   90.00
_cell.angle_gamma   90.00
#
_symmetry.space_group_name_H-M   'P 1'
#
loop_
_entity.id
_entity.type
_entity.pdbx_description
1 polymer ?
#
loop_
_entity_poly.entity_id
_entity_poly.type
_entity_poly.pdbx_seq_one_letter_code
_entity_poly.pdbx_strand_id
1 'polypeptide(L)'
;MTRSIETPRETNEITENLSNEEVDEEDHDMSRMVLTSELKELPPLILSEYFSAKVTVRSKMAILEEIQIWLTEEEKTVFRSYPQLGPFIDLPIEGEFFGALAHNLLLKKTLCQKDHEVWFLIEGKPLRFSLNEFVLISGLYMGGGLSEDEIKSQEENDELKNKYWPTKKGVLLADVAKKLKKLSVTKVRTNDRVKLAFLYMVAGLLMSSDSKKVVNPSWLQYANDLNFFTQYPWGNVCYNQTLDYIKTDLVAKFNKSSSAYNFYGCPWIFQIWAFETMPKLGEMMANKLALNEKNKNGSRCLRWQNVKNPIGTSFDRCLETMRSPEFTVRPTLNSSSNERQRDCYLRME
;
A
#
# COMPACT_ATOMS: atom_id res chain seq x y z
N MET A 1 -67.77 -29.00 58.49
CA MET A 1 -67.05 -28.24 57.46
C MET A 1 -65.56 -28.57 57.62
N THR A 2 -64.94 -29.11 56.56
CA THR A 2 -63.49 -29.09 56.18
C THR A 2 -62.43 -29.25 57.28
N ARG A 3 -61.37 -30.06 57.15
CA ARG A 3 -60.87 -31.00 56.14
C ARG A 3 -59.69 -31.68 56.86
N SER A 4 -59.66 -33.01 56.94
CA SER A 4 -58.46 -33.78 57.33
C SER A 4 -57.62 -33.99 56.07
N ILE A 5 -56.31 -33.78 56.15
CA ILE A 5 -55.38 -34.19 55.10
C ILE A 5 -54.41 -35.18 55.73
N GLU A 6 -54.32 -36.30 55.04
CA GLU A 6 -53.61 -37.53 55.34
C GLU A 6 -52.46 -37.67 54.31
N THR A 7 -51.50 -38.54 54.61
CA THR A 7 -50.68 -39.35 53.66
C THR A 7 -49.45 -38.73 52.94
N PRO A 8 -48.54 -39.54 52.34
CA PRO A 8 -47.72 -40.60 52.96
C PRO A 8 -46.30 -40.76 52.34
N ARG A 9 -45.65 -41.86 52.73
CA ARG A 9 -44.36 -42.47 52.33
C ARG A 9 -44.30 -43.11 50.91
N GLU A 10 -43.06 -43.19 50.44
CA GLU A 10 -42.35 -44.32 49.77
C GLU A 10 -42.48 -44.63 48.25
N THR A 11 -41.28 -44.65 47.64
CA THR A 11 -40.69 -45.60 46.65
C THR A 11 -41.17 -45.66 45.19
N ASN A 12 -40.17 -45.56 44.27
CA ASN A 12 -39.75 -46.53 43.23
C ASN A 12 -39.46 -45.99 41.81
N GLU A 13 -38.39 -46.58 41.25
CA GLU A 13 -38.16 -46.97 39.85
C GLU A 13 -37.60 -46.01 38.77
N ILE A 14 -36.34 -46.32 38.38
CA ILE A 14 -35.80 -46.62 37.04
C ILE A 14 -36.30 -45.78 35.84
N THR A 15 -35.38 -45.13 35.11
CA THR A 15 -35.31 -45.21 33.63
C THR A 15 -33.99 -44.68 33.06
N GLU A 16 -33.71 -45.17 31.86
CA GLU A 16 -32.51 -45.12 31.01
C GLU A 16 -32.16 -43.74 30.39
N ASN A 17 -30.91 -43.68 29.92
CA ASN A 17 -30.45 -43.14 28.62
C ASN A 17 -30.08 -41.65 28.40
N LEU A 18 -28.81 -41.51 27.97
CA LEU A 18 -28.29 -40.76 26.81
C LEU A 18 -28.23 -39.22 26.84
N SER A 19 -26.99 -38.71 26.84
CA SER A 19 -26.38 -37.70 25.93
C SER A 19 -25.27 -36.96 26.68
N ASN A 20 -24.02 -37.41 26.53
CA ASN A 20 -23.01 -36.85 25.62
C ASN A 20 -22.57 -35.42 26.02
N GLU A 21 -21.53 -35.38 26.86
CA GLU A 21 -20.62 -34.24 26.96
C GLU A 21 -19.80 -34.19 25.65
N GLU A 22 -20.16 -33.28 24.74
CA GLU A 22 -19.33 -32.96 23.59
C GLU A 22 -18.13 -32.13 24.06
N VAL A 23 -16.98 -32.79 24.07
CA VAL A 23 -15.65 -32.18 24.03
C VAL A 23 -15.51 -31.58 22.63
N ASP A 24 -15.43 -30.26 22.53
CA ASP A 24 -15.16 -29.57 21.26
C ASP A 24 -13.74 -29.90 20.77
N GLU A 25 -13.63 -31.00 20.03
CA GLU A 25 -12.55 -31.29 19.09
C GLU A 25 -12.74 -30.42 17.83
N GLU A 26 -12.22 -29.20 17.86
CA GLU A 26 -11.93 -28.44 16.62
C GLU A 26 -10.41 -28.22 16.49
N ASP A 27 -9.69 -29.33 16.35
CA ASP A 27 -8.35 -29.36 15.75
C ASP A 27 -8.31 -30.52 14.74
N HIS A 28 -8.71 -30.25 13.50
CA HIS A 28 -8.20 -30.84 12.25
C HIS A 28 -9.13 -30.57 11.05
N ASP A 29 -9.08 -29.36 10.47
CA ASP A 29 -9.08 -29.17 8.99
C ASP A 29 -8.63 -27.75 8.60
N MET A 30 -7.34 -27.44 8.76
CA MET A 30 -6.73 -26.19 8.27
C MET A 30 -6.29 -26.28 6.79
N SER A 31 -6.81 -27.26 6.03
CA SER A 31 -6.31 -27.60 4.68
C SER A 31 -7.35 -27.45 3.56
N ARG A 32 -8.61 -27.14 3.87
CA ARG A 32 -9.65 -26.94 2.86
C ARG A 32 -10.20 -25.51 2.88
N MET A 33 -10.04 -24.85 1.74
CA MET A 33 -10.84 -23.71 1.27
C MET A 33 -10.70 -22.41 2.06
N VAL A 34 -9.70 -21.60 1.72
CA VAL A 34 -9.88 -20.14 1.82
C VAL A 34 -10.51 -19.62 0.54
N LEU A 35 -11.72 -20.13 0.27
CA LEU A 35 -12.63 -19.60 -0.72
C LEU A 35 -13.55 -18.65 0.04
N THR A 36 -13.30 -17.35 -0.06
CA THR A 36 -14.16 -16.33 0.56
C THR A 36 -15.49 -16.27 -0.19
N SER A 37 -16.51 -15.58 0.34
CA SER A 37 -17.72 -15.26 -0.44
C SER A 37 -17.41 -14.60 -1.79
N GLU A 38 -16.27 -13.91 -1.87
CA GLU A 38 -15.76 -13.22 -3.06
C GLU A 38 -14.94 -14.11 -4.01
N LEU A 39 -14.43 -15.25 -3.54
CA LEU A 39 -13.62 -16.18 -4.32
C LEU A 39 -14.17 -17.60 -4.18
N LYS A 40 -15.11 -17.95 -5.05
CA LYS A 40 -15.81 -19.25 -5.04
C LYS A 40 -14.94 -20.42 -5.52
N GLU A 41 -13.94 -20.13 -6.34
CA GLU A 41 -13.00 -21.12 -6.88
C GLU A 41 -11.60 -20.51 -6.98
N LEU A 42 -10.55 -21.34 -6.90
CA LEU A 42 -9.18 -20.87 -7.06
C LEU A 42 -8.95 -20.45 -8.52
N PRO A 43 -8.58 -19.19 -8.78
CA PRO A 43 -8.38 -18.72 -10.12
C PRO A 43 -7.09 -19.32 -10.69
N PRO A 44 -7.05 -19.69 -11.98
CA PRO A 44 -5.88 -20.27 -12.60
C PRO A 44 -4.74 -19.24 -12.69
N LEU A 45 -3.50 -19.70 -12.60
CA LEU A 45 -2.32 -18.86 -12.82
C LEU A 45 -2.28 -18.34 -14.27
N ILE A 46 -1.89 -17.07 -14.45
CA ILE A 46 -1.68 -16.47 -15.78
C ILE A 46 -0.42 -17.04 -16.43
N LEU A 47 0.62 -17.24 -15.63
CA LEU A 47 1.92 -17.72 -16.09
C LEU A 47 2.11 -19.17 -15.66
N SER A 48 2.48 -20.03 -16.60
CA SER A 48 2.87 -21.41 -16.36
C SER A 48 4.37 -21.59 -16.14
N GLU A 49 5.19 -20.61 -16.55
CA GLU A 49 6.66 -20.71 -16.54
C GLU A 49 7.32 -19.65 -15.65
N TYR A 50 8.30 -20.11 -14.87
CA TYR A 50 9.13 -19.26 -14.02
C TYR A 50 10.35 -18.78 -14.80
N PHE A 51 10.72 -17.52 -14.59
CA PHE A 51 11.98 -16.97 -15.07
C PHE A 51 12.56 -16.01 -14.03
N SER A 52 13.83 -15.68 -14.17
CA SER A 52 14.51 -14.73 -13.28
C SER A 52 14.62 -13.37 -13.93
N ALA A 53 14.25 -12.32 -13.21
CA ALA A 53 14.49 -10.93 -13.60
C ALA A 53 14.73 -10.04 -12.39
N LYS A 54 15.59 -9.03 -12.59
CA LYS A 54 15.84 -7.97 -11.62
C LYS A 54 14.77 -6.88 -11.72
N VAL A 55 14.04 -6.66 -10.64
CA VAL A 55 13.16 -5.49 -10.51
C VAL A 55 13.97 -4.31 -9.99
N THR A 56 13.82 -3.17 -10.64
CA THR A 56 14.36 -1.89 -10.21
C THR A 56 13.21 -0.95 -9.88
N VAL A 57 13.34 -0.18 -8.80
CA VAL A 57 12.35 0.84 -8.43
C VAL A 57 13.00 2.20 -8.51
N ARG A 58 12.27 3.18 -9.06
CA ARG A 58 12.71 4.58 -9.17
C ARG A 58 12.17 5.47 -8.05
N SER A 59 11.18 4.97 -7.29
CA SER A 59 10.77 5.53 -6.00
C SER A 59 11.91 5.40 -4.99
N LYS A 60 12.73 6.44 -4.91
CA LYS A 60 13.87 6.50 -3.99
C LYS A 60 13.45 7.16 -2.69
N MET A 61 13.64 6.47 -1.57
CA MET A 61 13.43 7.04 -0.23
C MET A 61 14.33 8.27 0.03
N ALA A 62 15.46 8.39 -0.68
CA ALA A 62 16.31 9.59 -0.69
C ALA A 62 15.55 10.89 -1.01
N ILE A 63 14.42 10.83 -1.73
CA ILE A 63 13.56 12.00 -1.96
C ILE A 63 13.05 12.57 -0.64
N LEU A 64 12.68 11.70 0.32
CA LEU A 64 12.22 12.13 1.64
C LEU A 64 13.37 12.72 2.46
N GLU A 65 14.56 12.13 2.40
CA GLU A 65 15.77 12.69 3.04
C GLU A 65 16.06 14.09 2.49
N GLU A 66 16.03 14.24 1.17
CA GLU A 66 16.27 15.51 0.49
C GLU A 66 15.22 16.57 0.90
N ILE A 67 13.93 16.21 0.93
CA ILE A 67 12.86 17.10 1.40
C ILE A 67 13.10 17.50 2.87
N GLN A 68 13.44 16.54 3.73
CA GLN A 68 13.75 16.82 5.13
C GLN A 68 14.97 17.74 5.30
N ILE A 69 15.95 17.69 4.40
CA ILE A 69 17.13 18.59 4.43
C ILE A 69 16.78 19.97 3.85
N TRP A 70 15.93 20.03 2.83
CA TRP A 70 15.67 21.27 2.08
C TRP A 70 14.54 22.13 2.63
N LEU A 71 13.67 21.57 3.45
CA LEU A 71 12.64 22.32 4.18
C LEU A 71 13.16 22.78 5.54
N THR A 72 12.77 23.99 5.94
CA THR A 72 12.92 24.49 7.32
C THR A 72 11.97 23.77 8.28
N GLU A 73 12.18 23.88 9.60
CA GLU A 73 11.28 23.24 10.58
C GLU A 73 9.85 23.80 10.53
N GLU A 74 9.69 25.10 10.25
CA GLU A 74 8.37 25.70 10.03
C GLU A 74 7.69 25.11 8.79
N GLU A 75 8.43 24.96 7.69
CA GLU A 75 7.91 24.38 6.46
C GLU A 75 7.60 22.89 6.59
N LYS A 76 8.39 22.12 7.36
CA LYS A 76 8.06 20.73 7.68
C LYS A 76 6.79 20.63 8.51
N THR A 77 6.57 21.59 9.42
CA THR A 77 5.33 21.66 10.19
C THR A 77 4.12 21.90 9.27
N VAL A 78 4.24 22.83 8.33
CA VAL A 78 3.21 23.07 7.29
C VAL A 78 3.04 21.85 6.38
N PHE A 79 4.14 21.19 5.98
CA PHE A 79 4.07 19.99 5.16
C PHE A 79 3.28 18.88 5.88
N ARG A 80 3.57 18.64 7.17
CA ARG A 80 2.89 17.63 7.98
C ARG A 80 1.42 17.93 8.24
N SER A 81 0.98 19.20 8.20
CA SER A 81 -0.42 19.54 8.47
C SER A 81 -1.39 19.06 7.39
N TYR A 82 -0.89 18.67 6.21
CA TYR A 82 -1.75 18.17 5.12
C TYR A 82 -2.05 16.67 5.28
N PRO A 83 -3.30 16.24 5.49
CA PRO A 83 -3.60 14.90 6.01
C PRO A 83 -3.16 13.72 5.14
N GLN A 84 -3.39 13.74 3.81
CA GLN A 84 -3.11 12.57 2.97
C GLN A 84 -1.62 12.43 2.61
N LEU A 85 -0.91 13.55 2.40
CA LEU A 85 0.47 13.55 1.90
C LEU A 85 1.50 13.88 2.97
N GLY A 86 1.15 14.74 3.93
CA GLY A 86 2.06 15.22 4.98
C GLY A 86 2.74 14.10 5.77
N PRO A 87 2.02 13.05 6.20
CA PRO A 87 2.62 11.96 6.96
C PRO A 87 3.75 11.20 6.23
N PHE A 88 3.79 11.21 4.89
CA PHE A 88 4.82 10.53 4.11
C PHE A 88 6.24 11.04 4.41
N ILE A 89 6.39 12.29 4.89
CA ILE A 89 7.70 12.82 5.28
C ILE A 89 8.33 12.04 6.44
N ASP A 90 7.52 11.37 7.25
CA ASP A 90 7.94 10.58 8.41
C ASP A 90 8.03 9.07 8.09
N LEU A 91 7.94 8.67 6.82
CA LEU A 91 8.19 7.29 6.43
C LEU A 91 9.61 6.86 6.82
N PRO A 92 9.78 5.64 7.34
CA PRO A 92 11.12 5.10 7.60
C PRO A 92 11.91 4.98 6.30
N ILE A 93 13.04 5.67 6.24
CA ILE A 93 13.87 5.77 5.02
C ILE A 93 14.90 4.61 4.92
N GLU A 94 14.98 3.78 5.96
CA GLU A 94 15.95 2.70 6.00
C GLU A 94 15.52 1.46 5.22
N GLY A 95 16.49 0.86 4.53
CA GLY A 95 16.36 -0.40 3.82
C GLY A 95 15.96 -0.24 2.35
N GLU A 96 16.25 -1.28 1.57
CA GLU A 96 16.01 -1.27 0.12
C GLU A 96 14.70 -1.96 -0.24
N PHE A 97 14.17 -1.61 -1.42
CA PHE A 97 13.01 -2.32 -1.98
C PHE A 97 13.39 -3.77 -2.36
N PHE A 98 12.60 -4.74 -1.93
CA PHE A 98 12.82 -6.16 -2.19
C PHE A 98 12.30 -6.56 -3.58
N GLY A 99 13.07 -6.20 -4.61
CA GLY A 99 12.72 -6.46 -6.01
C GLY A 99 12.50 -7.94 -6.35
N ALA A 100 13.28 -8.85 -5.74
CA ALA A 100 13.12 -10.29 -5.93
C ALA A 100 11.76 -10.79 -5.40
N LEU A 101 11.31 -10.28 -4.25
CA LEU A 101 9.99 -10.59 -3.70
C LEU A 101 8.88 -10.12 -4.64
N ALA A 102 8.93 -8.84 -5.04
CA ALA A 102 7.95 -8.28 -5.95
C ALA A 102 7.88 -9.06 -7.28
N HIS A 103 9.03 -9.43 -7.84
CA HIS A 103 9.08 -10.24 -9.07
C HIS A 103 8.39 -11.60 -8.89
N ASN A 104 8.73 -12.32 -7.81
CA ASN A 104 8.16 -13.65 -7.55
C ASN A 104 6.65 -13.60 -7.31
N LEU A 105 6.15 -12.57 -6.62
CA LEU A 105 4.71 -12.35 -6.50
C LEU A 105 4.08 -12.12 -7.87
N LEU A 106 4.66 -11.29 -8.72
CA LEU A 106 4.14 -11.04 -10.07
C LEU A 106 4.12 -12.28 -10.97
N LEU A 107 4.96 -13.29 -10.72
CA LEU A 107 4.91 -14.58 -11.42
C LEU A 107 3.72 -15.45 -10.98
N LYS A 108 3.18 -15.20 -9.78
CA LYS A 108 2.09 -15.95 -9.16
C LYS A 108 0.71 -15.31 -9.38
N LYS A 109 0.61 -14.34 -10.31
CA LYS A 109 -0.66 -13.69 -10.66
C LYS A 109 -1.64 -14.70 -11.26
N THR A 110 -2.91 -14.53 -10.93
CA THR A 110 -4.01 -15.37 -11.44
C THR A 110 -4.91 -14.59 -12.38
N LEU A 111 -5.69 -15.30 -13.19
CA LEU A 111 -6.78 -14.69 -13.94
C LEU A 111 -7.77 -14.05 -12.96
N CYS A 112 -8.22 -12.84 -13.28
CA CYS A 112 -9.19 -12.11 -12.49
C CYS A 112 -10.19 -11.47 -13.44
N GLN A 113 -11.48 -11.58 -13.13
CA GLN A 113 -12.55 -10.98 -13.92
C GLN A 113 -12.71 -9.48 -13.65
N LYS A 114 -12.28 -9.00 -12.48
CA LYS A 114 -12.48 -7.61 -12.08
C LYS A 114 -11.30 -6.75 -12.50
N ASP A 115 -11.61 -5.58 -13.04
CA ASP A 115 -10.59 -4.67 -13.58
C ASP A 115 -9.81 -3.91 -12.50
N HIS A 116 -10.33 -3.82 -11.28
CA HIS A 116 -9.73 -3.04 -10.20
C HIS A 116 -9.18 -3.89 -9.04
N GLU A 117 -8.88 -5.17 -9.27
CA GLU A 117 -8.14 -6.02 -8.33
C GLU A 117 -7.25 -6.99 -9.09
N VAL A 118 -6.24 -7.52 -8.40
CA VAL A 118 -5.42 -8.63 -8.87
C VAL A 118 -5.30 -9.66 -7.76
N TRP A 119 -5.36 -10.92 -8.15
CA TRP A 119 -5.19 -12.05 -7.26
C TRP A 119 -3.85 -12.74 -7.53
N PHE A 120 -3.29 -13.29 -6.47
CA PHE A 120 -2.03 -14.02 -6.46
C PHE A 120 -2.24 -15.35 -5.76
N LEU A 121 -1.65 -16.42 -6.30
CA LEU A 121 -1.75 -17.76 -5.71
C LEU A 121 -0.38 -18.18 -5.16
N ILE A 122 -0.21 -18.04 -3.84
CA ILE A 122 1.05 -18.34 -3.15
C ILE A 122 0.90 -19.68 -2.43
N GLU A 123 1.59 -20.71 -2.91
CA GLU A 123 1.55 -22.07 -2.33
C GLU A 123 0.12 -22.57 -2.07
N GLY A 124 -0.75 -22.38 -3.07
CA GLY A 124 -2.16 -22.78 -3.03
C GLY A 124 -3.09 -21.82 -2.28
N LYS A 125 -2.57 -20.73 -1.70
CA LYS A 125 -3.32 -19.78 -0.88
C LYS A 125 -3.54 -18.47 -1.66
N PRO A 126 -4.80 -18.04 -1.87
CA PRO A 126 -5.10 -16.85 -2.65
C PRO A 126 -4.90 -15.58 -1.83
N LEU A 127 -4.33 -14.55 -2.46
CA LEU A 127 -4.10 -13.22 -1.91
C LEU A 127 -4.61 -12.16 -2.89
N ARG A 128 -5.39 -11.20 -2.40
CA ARG A 128 -5.91 -10.08 -3.20
C ARG A 128 -5.15 -8.79 -2.92
N PHE A 129 -4.73 -8.14 -3.99
CA PHE A 129 -4.35 -6.73 -3.98
C PHE A 129 -5.42 -5.94 -4.74
N SER A 130 -6.24 -5.19 -4.01
CA SER A 130 -7.25 -4.30 -4.58
C SER A 130 -7.07 -2.86 -4.10
N LEU A 131 -7.97 -1.99 -4.55
CA LEU A 131 -8.13 -0.62 -4.10
C LEU A 131 -8.22 -0.53 -2.56
N ASN A 132 -8.96 -1.46 -1.94
CA ASN A 132 -9.19 -1.46 -0.49
C ASN A 132 -7.88 -1.65 0.28
N GLU A 133 -7.06 -2.63 -0.12
CA GLU A 133 -5.76 -2.85 0.50
C GLU A 133 -4.80 -1.68 0.23
N PHE A 134 -4.85 -1.10 -0.98
CA PHE A 134 -4.03 0.06 -1.33
C PHE A 134 -4.34 1.27 -0.46
N VAL A 135 -5.61 1.63 -0.29
CA VAL A 135 -6.04 2.76 0.55
C VAL A 135 -5.73 2.50 2.01
N LEU A 136 -5.97 1.28 2.49
CA LEU A 136 -5.66 0.89 3.87
C LEU A 136 -4.20 1.18 4.22
N ILE A 137 -3.31 0.79 3.31
CA ILE A 137 -1.87 0.86 3.53
C ILE A 137 -1.34 2.28 3.31
N SER A 138 -1.75 2.93 2.22
CA SER A 138 -1.21 4.23 1.82
C SER A 138 -1.84 5.42 2.54
N GLY A 139 -3.14 5.33 2.88
CA GLY A 139 -3.94 6.45 3.38
C GLY A 139 -4.20 7.55 2.35
N LEU A 140 -3.92 7.31 1.07
CA LEU A 140 -4.14 8.28 0.00
C LEU A 140 -5.62 8.38 -0.38
N TYR A 141 -6.05 9.54 -0.87
CA TYR A 141 -7.45 9.78 -1.20
C TYR A 141 -7.80 9.25 -2.59
N MET A 142 -8.97 8.62 -2.71
CA MET A 142 -9.45 8.03 -3.96
C MET A 142 -10.34 8.94 -4.79
N GLY A 143 -11.00 9.90 -4.16
CA GLY A 143 -11.98 10.77 -4.79
C GLY A 143 -12.63 11.75 -3.81
N GLY A 144 -13.77 12.29 -4.19
CA GLY A 144 -14.71 13.01 -3.31
C GLY A 144 -14.27 14.39 -2.80
N GLY A 145 -13.04 14.82 -3.07
CA GLY A 145 -12.50 16.09 -2.57
C GLY A 145 -12.58 17.27 -3.54
N LEU A 146 -12.82 17.01 -4.83
CA LEU A 146 -12.79 18.01 -5.91
C LEU A 146 -13.76 17.59 -7.01
N SER A 147 -14.48 18.55 -7.57
CA SER A 147 -15.29 18.39 -8.79
C SER A 147 -14.43 18.39 -10.05
N GLU A 148 -14.97 17.88 -11.16
CA GLU A 148 -14.29 17.94 -12.46
C GLU A 148 -13.99 19.37 -12.91
N ASP A 149 -14.89 20.32 -12.61
CA ASP A 149 -14.73 21.72 -12.98
C ASP A 149 -13.63 22.40 -12.18
N GLU A 150 -13.51 22.09 -10.89
CA GLU A 150 -12.37 22.52 -10.07
C GLU A 150 -11.05 21.99 -10.63
N ILE A 151 -11.01 20.72 -11.03
CA ILE A 151 -9.82 20.11 -11.64
C ILE A 151 -9.43 20.83 -12.93
N LYS A 152 -10.38 20.97 -13.87
CA LYS A 152 -10.15 21.65 -15.16
C LYS A 152 -9.68 23.09 -14.96
N SER A 153 -10.25 23.81 -14.00
CA SER A 153 -9.85 25.20 -13.71
C SER A 153 -8.38 25.33 -13.28
N GLN A 154 -7.86 24.33 -12.57
CA GLN A 154 -6.46 24.34 -12.15
C GLN A 154 -5.49 23.97 -13.27
N GLU A 155 -5.94 23.24 -14.31
CA GLU A 155 -5.10 22.86 -15.46
C GLU A 155 -4.71 24.04 -16.37
N GLU A 156 -5.18 25.25 -16.06
CA GLU A 156 -4.80 26.49 -16.75
C GLU A 156 -3.79 27.33 -15.95
N ASN A 157 -3.47 26.92 -14.70
CA ASN A 157 -2.63 27.70 -13.80
C ASN A 157 -1.13 27.39 -13.97
N ASP A 158 -0.45 28.10 -14.86
CA ASP A 158 1.00 27.93 -15.10
C ASP A 158 1.91 28.80 -14.20
N GLU A 159 1.44 29.33 -13.06
CA GLU A 159 2.20 30.31 -12.26
C GLU A 159 3.60 29.81 -11.86
N LEU A 160 3.71 28.66 -11.19
CA LEU A 160 5.01 28.07 -10.80
C LEU A 160 5.91 27.79 -12.01
N LYS A 161 5.33 27.29 -13.11
CA LYS A 161 6.07 27.00 -14.34
C LYS A 161 6.64 28.28 -14.93
N ASN A 162 5.83 29.33 -15.06
CA ASN A 162 6.23 30.61 -15.64
C ASN A 162 7.23 31.35 -14.74
N LYS A 163 7.09 31.23 -13.42
CA LYS A 163 8.00 31.82 -12.44
C LYS A 163 9.40 31.19 -12.48
N TYR A 164 9.49 29.86 -12.56
CA TYR A 164 10.77 29.16 -12.37
C TYR A 164 11.39 28.58 -13.64
N TRP A 165 10.59 28.32 -14.67
CA TRP A 165 11.00 27.71 -15.94
C TRP A 165 10.26 28.29 -17.16
N PRO A 166 10.23 29.63 -17.37
CA PRO A 166 9.44 30.27 -18.42
C PRO A 166 9.77 29.78 -19.83
N THR A 167 11.05 29.48 -20.10
CA THR A 167 11.56 29.07 -21.41
C THR A 167 11.53 27.55 -21.65
N LYS A 168 11.20 26.74 -20.64
CA LYS A 168 11.15 25.29 -20.80
C LYS A 168 9.81 24.85 -21.38
N LYS A 169 9.87 23.99 -22.41
CA LYS A 169 8.70 23.29 -22.96
C LYS A 169 8.15 22.20 -22.04
N GLY A 170 9.01 21.63 -21.19
CA GLY A 170 8.65 20.64 -20.19
C GLY A 170 9.63 20.70 -19.02
N VAL A 171 9.11 20.54 -17.81
CA VAL A 171 9.91 20.56 -16.58
C VAL A 171 10.23 19.12 -16.20
N LEU A 172 11.53 18.80 -16.11
CA LEU A 172 11.95 17.47 -15.67
C LEU A 172 11.84 17.34 -14.16
N LEU A 173 11.67 16.13 -13.64
CA LEU A 173 11.71 15.90 -12.19
C LEU A 173 13.03 16.40 -11.57
N ALA A 174 14.15 16.21 -12.28
CA ALA A 174 15.45 16.75 -11.88
C ALA A 174 15.49 18.30 -11.85
N ASP A 175 14.69 18.97 -12.68
CA ASP A 175 14.59 20.44 -12.64
C ASP A 175 13.87 20.90 -11.37
N VAL A 176 12.80 20.21 -10.97
CA VAL A 176 12.07 20.45 -9.71
C VAL A 176 13.02 20.29 -8.52
N ALA A 177 13.75 19.16 -8.44
CA ALA A 177 14.72 18.92 -7.37
C ALA A 177 15.80 20.01 -7.31
N LYS A 178 16.39 20.38 -8.47
CA LYS A 178 17.40 21.46 -8.55
C LYS A 178 16.84 22.79 -8.08
N LYS A 179 15.59 23.10 -8.42
CA LYS A 179 14.95 24.35 -7.99
C LYS A 179 14.69 24.35 -6.49
N LEU A 180 14.14 23.25 -5.96
CA LEU A 180 13.88 23.10 -4.53
C LEU A 180 15.17 23.25 -3.71
N LYS A 181 16.25 22.57 -4.12
CA LYS A 181 17.59 22.73 -3.54
C LYS A 181 18.14 24.16 -3.64
N LYS A 182 17.90 24.85 -4.76
CA LYS A 182 18.32 26.25 -4.89
C LYS A 182 17.55 27.16 -3.93
N LEU A 183 16.26 26.91 -3.72
CA LEU A 183 15.44 27.68 -2.80
C LEU A 183 15.76 27.37 -1.33
N SER A 184 16.25 26.17 -1.00
CA SER A 184 16.60 25.83 0.38
C SER A 184 17.77 26.64 0.92
N VAL A 185 18.68 27.08 0.05
CA VAL A 185 19.85 27.90 0.41
C VAL A 185 19.62 29.42 0.27
N THR A 186 18.48 29.86 -0.27
CA THR A 186 18.15 31.29 -0.37
C THR A 186 17.38 31.78 0.85
N LYS A 187 17.55 33.06 1.20
CA LYS A 187 16.78 33.71 2.28
C LYS A 187 15.37 34.14 1.86
N VAL A 188 14.93 33.72 0.67
CA VAL A 188 13.63 34.13 0.12
C VAL A 188 12.54 33.33 0.83
N ARG A 189 11.71 34.01 1.61
CA ARG A 189 10.49 33.41 2.18
C ARG A 189 9.48 33.21 1.05
N THR A 190 9.17 31.97 0.75
CA THR A 190 8.15 31.61 -0.23
C THR A 190 7.51 30.29 0.15
N ASN A 191 6.19 30.19 -0.02
CA ASN A 191 5.46 28.93 0.15
C ASN A 191 5.78 27.93 -0.98
N ASP A 192 6.49 28.36 -2.03
CA ASP A 192 6.81 27.52 -3.18
C ASP A 192 7.74 26.36 -2.85
N ARG A 193 8.55 26.46 -1.78
CA ARG A 193 9.37 25.32 -1.34
C ARG A 193 8.51 24.13 -0.93
N VAL A 194 7.45 24.38 -0.15
CA VAL A 194 6.51 23.33 0.27
C VAL A 194 5.73 22.79 -0.94
N LYS A 195 5.27 23.67 -1.84
CA LYS A 195 4.61 23.28 -3.12
C LYS A 195 5.49 22.35 -3.96
N LEU A 196 6.74 22.74 -4.19
CA LEU A 196 7.69 21.95 -4.97
C LEU A 196 8.11 20.66 -4.25
N ALA A 197 8.16 20.65 -2.92
CA ALA A 197 8.43 19.43 -2.14
C ALA A 197 7.30 18.40 -2.29
N PHE A 198 6.04 18.81 -2.23
CA PHE A 198 4.91 17.92 -2.48
C PHE A 198 4.92 17.38 -3.91
N LEU A 199 5.14 18.24 -4.91
CA LEU A 199 5.27 17.82 -6.30
C LEU A 199 6.42 16.83 -6.49
N TYR A 200 7.57 17.10 -5.86
CA TYR A 200 8.75 16.25 -5.95
C TYR A 200 8.50 14.86 -5.32
N MET A 201 7.86 14.83 -4.16
CA MET A 201 7.45 13.59 -3.49
C MET A 201 6.44 12.80 -4.33
N VAL A 202 5.36 13.42 -4.80
CA VAL A 202 4.34 12.71 -5.59
C VAL A 202 4.93 12.17 -6.88
N ALA A 203 5.59 13.01 -7.68
CA ALA A 203 6.10 12.59 -8.98
C ALA A 203 7.26 11.58 -8.85
N GLY A 204 8.18 11.79 -7.91
CA GLY A 204 9.37 10.96 -7.77
C GLY A 204 9.21 9.74 -6.88
N LEU A 205 8.52 9.86 -5.73
CA LEU A 205 8.33 8.78 -4.78
C LEU A 205 7.05 7.98 -5.08
N LEU A 206 5.89 8.64 -5.20
CA LEU A 206 4.62 7.91 -5.35
C LEU A 206 4.40 7.39 -6.77
N MET A 207 4.83 8.13 -7.78
CA MET A 207 4.67 7.72 -9.19
C MET A 207 5.90 7.02 -9.77
N SER A 208 6.98 6.91 -8.97
CA SER A 208 8.27 6.33 -9.37
C SER A 208 8.82 6.91 -10.69
N SER A 209 8.67 8.22 -10.92
CA SER A 209 9.13 8.84 -12.17
C SER A 209 10.66 8.93 -12.24
N ASP A 210 11.24 8.75 -13.43
CA ASP A 210 12.67 8.99 -13.63
C ASP A 210 12.99 10.49 -13.53
N SER A 211 14.13 10.82 -12.94
CA SER A 211 14.68 12.18 -12.87
C SER A 211 14.70 12.93 -14.22
N LYS A 212 14.84 12.21 -15.34
CA LYS A 212 14.89 12.75 -16.71
C LYS A 212 13.53 12.75 -17.41
N LYS A 213 12.46 12.31 -16.74
CA LYS A 213 11.09 12.38 -17.27
C LYS A 213 10.50 13.75 -16.98
N VAL A 214 9.71 14.24 -17.95
CA VAL A 214 8.89 15.43 -17.79
C VAL A 214 7.82 15.12 -16.75
N VAL A 215 7.69 15.98 -15.74
CA VAL A 215 6.61 15.92 -14.76
C VAL A 215 5.31 16.25 -15.50
N ASN A 216 4.22 15.54 -15.16
CA ASN A 216 2.91 15.84 -15.73
C ASN A 216 2.60 17.35 -15.55
N PRO A 217 2.33 18.10 -16.63
CA PRO A 217 2.02 19.53 -16.56
C PRO A 217 0.90 19.83 -15.57
N SER A 218 -0.19 19.06 -15.59
CA SER A 218 -1.32 19.23 -14.67
C SER A 218 -0.86 19.13 -13.21
N TRP A 219 0.06 18.22 -12.86
CA TRP A 219 0.53 18.11 -11.48
C TRP A 219 1.34 19.33 -11.03
N LEU A 220 2.13 19.92 -11.93
CA LEU A 220 2.82 21.16 -11.64
C LEU A 220 1.83 22.32 -11.46
N GLN A 221 0.75 22.33 -12.24
CA GLN A 221 -0.31 23.33 -12.14
C GLN A 221 -1.12 23.17 -10.84
N TYR A 222 -1.45 21.94 -10.46
CA TYR A 222 -2.09 21.63 -9.18
C TYR A 222 -1.24 22.08 -7.99
N ALA A 223 0.08 21.99 -8.09
CA ALA A 223 0.99 22.38 -7.01
C ALA A 223 0.95 23.90 -6.72
N ASN A 224 0.36 24.73 -7.58
CA ASN A 224 0.16 26.15 -7.28
C ASN A 224 -0.75 26.39 -6.08
N ASP A 225 -1.68 25.47 -5.80
CA ASP A 225 -2.56 25.52 -4.62
C ASP A 225 -2.39 24.24 -3.80
N LEU A 226 -1.82 24.36 -2.60
CA LEU A 226 -1.60 23.22 -1.72
C LEU A 226 -2.90 22.59 -1.22
N ASN A 227 -3.96 23.38 -1.03
CA ASN A 227 -5.24 22.84 -0.60
C ASN A 227 -5.82 21.99 -1.71
N PHE A 228 -5.83 22.49 -2.95
CA PHE A 228 -6.22 21.70 -4.11
C PHE A 228 -5.35 20.44 -4.25
N PHE A 229 -4.02 20.62 -4.27
CA PHE A 229 -3.07 19.53 -4.48
C PHE A 229 -3.25 18.41 -3.45
N THR A 230 -3.54 18.75 -2.21
CA THR A 230 -3.70 17.78 -1.12
C THR A 230 -5.13 17.27 -0.94
N GLN A 231 -6.08 17.73 -1.75
CA GLN A 231 -7.41 17.13 -1.92
C GLN A 231 -7.53 16.26 -3.18
N TYR A 232 -6.61 16.45 -4.14
CA TYR A 232 -6.54 15.66 -5.38
C TYR A 232 -6.45 14.15 -5.10
N PRO A 233 -7.13 13.30 -5.89
CA PRO A 233 -7.22 11.85 -5.65
C PRO A 233 -5.94 11.11 -6.03
N TRP A 234 -4.84 11.42 -5.34
CA TRP A 234 -3.54 10.77 -5.57
C TRP A 234 -3.60 9.26 -5.37
N GLY A 235 -4.48 8.77 -4.50
CA GLY A 235 -4.69 7.34 -4.30
C GLY A 235 -5.16 6.65 -5.57
N ASN A 236 -6.11 7.24 -6.28
CA ASN A 236 -6.63 6.72 -7.55
C ASN A 236 -5.54 6.70 -8.63
N VAL A 237 -4.85 7.83 -8.80
CA VAL A 237 -3.78 7.97 -9.78
C VAL A 237 -2.63 6.98 -9.52
N CYS A 238 -2.18 6.87 -8.26
CA CYS A 238 -1.11 5.94 -7.88
C CYS A 238 -1.55 4.48 -7.99
N TYR A 239 -2.78 4.16 -7.59
CA TYR A 239 -3.30 2.80 -7.65
C TYR A 239 -3.40 2.31 -9.09
N ASN A 240 -4.01 3.08 -9.99
CA ASN A 240 -4.15 2.68 -11.39
C ASN A 240 -2.79 2.46 -12.05
N GLN A 241 -1.83 3.35 -11.85
CA GLN A 241 -0.49 3.15 -12.40
C GLN A 241 0.20 1.90 -11.84
N THR A 242 0.03 1.62 -10.53
CA THR A 242 0.54 0.41 -9.90
C THR A 242 -0.12 -0.83 -10.48
N LEU A 243 -1.44 -0.79 -10.67
CA LEU A 243 -2.25 -1.89 -11.17
C LEU A 243 -1.93 -2.21 -12.64
N ASP A 244 -1.84 -1.20 -13.50
CA ASP A 244 -1.43 -1.33 -14.90
C ASP A 244 -0.07 -2.03 -15.01
N TYR A 245 0.84 -1.66 -14.11
CA TYR A 245 2.14 -2.29 -14.05
C TYR A 245 2.07 -3.75 -13.60
N ILE A 246 1.32 -4.03 -12.52
CA ILE A 246 1.10 -5.39 -12.04
C ILE A 246 0.45 -6.25 -13.12
N LYS A 247 -0.52 -5.72 -13.88
CA LYS A 247 -1.26 -6.42 -14.94
C LYS A 247 -0.47 -6.60 -16.23
N THR A 248 0.68 -5.94 -16.38
CA THR A 248 1.54 -6.09 -17.55
C THR A 248 1.88 -7.57 -17.78
N ASP A 249 1.75 -8.02 -19.03
CA ASP A 249 2.23 -9.33 -19.47
C ASP A 249 3.76 -9.34 -19.40
N LEU A 250 4.28 -10.07 -18.41
CA LEU A 250 5.71 -10.16 -18.22
C LEU A 250 6.36 -11.02 -19.31
N VAL A 251 5.72 -12.09 -19.78
CA VAL A 251 6.33 -12.97 -20.81
C VAL A 251 6.46 -12.22 -22.13
N ALA A 252 5.42 -11.51 -22.56
CA ALA A 252 5.50 -10.67 -23.76
C ALA A 252 6.59 -9.59 -23.64
N LYS A 253 6.79 -9.05 -22.44
CA LYS A 253 7.78 -7.99 -22.16
C LYS A 253 9.21 -8.51 -22.03
N PHE A 254 9.42 -9.77 -21.64
CA PHE A 254 10.75 -10.37 -21.40
C PHE A 254 11.20 -11.39 -22.44
N ASN A 255 10.35 -11.73 -23.42
CA ASN A 255 10.75 -12.51 -24.57
C ASN A 255 11.87 -11.78 -25.37
N LYS A 256 13.14 -12.11 -25.05
CA LYS A 256 14.37 -12.08 -25.89
C LYS A 256 15.58 -11.20 -25.51
N SER A 257 15.70 -10.50 -24.36
CA SER A 257 17.04 -9.91 -24.01
C SER A 257 17.22 -9.25 -22.65
N SER A 258 16.17 -8.86 -21.93
CA SER A 258 16.34 -8.03 -20.73
C SER A 258 16.24 -8.83 -19.44
N SER A 259 17.32 -8.84 -18.66
CA SER A 259 17.38 -9.40 -17.30
C SER A 259 16.83 -8.46 -16.22
N ALA A 260 16.31 -7.28 -16.60
CA ALA A 260 15.82 -6.28 -15.65
C ALA A 260 14.64 -5.44 -16.17
N TYR A 261 13.83 -4.93 -15.25
CA TYR A 261 12.72 -4.01 -15.52
C TYR A 261 12.42 -3.05 -14.38
N ASN A 262 11.79 -1.90 -14.69
CA ASN A 262 11.47 -0.86 -13.69
C ASN A 262 10.01 -0.98 -13.24
N PHE A 263 9.73 -1.12 -11.94
CA PHE A 263 8.37 -1.10 -11.36
C PHE A 263 7.92 0.35 -11.13
N TYR A 264 6.84 0.76 -11.80
CA TYR A 264 6.24 2.10 -11.73
C TYR A 264 4.98 2.15 -10.87
N GLY A 265 4.55 3.35 -10.47
CA GLY A 265 3.50 3.56 -9.46
C GLY A 265 4.09 3.53 -8.04
N CYS A 266 3.35 2.93 -7.10
CA CYS A 266 3.64 2.85 -5.66
C CYS A 266 4.13 1.44 -5.24
N PRO A 267 5.31 0.97 -5.70
CA PRO A 267 5.79 -0.38 -5.40
C PRO A 267 5.99 -0.65 -3.90
N TRP A 268 6.31 0.38 -3.12
CA TRP A 268 6.43 0.28 -1.66
C TRP A 268 5.12 -0.13 -0.99
N ILE A 269 3.98 0.37 -1.47
CA ILE A 269 2.66 -0.03 -0.96
C ILE A 269 2.38 -1.49 -1.30
N PHE A 270 2.73 -1.93 -2.51
CA PHE A 270 2.64 -3.35 -2.89
C PHE A 270 3.53 -4.26 -2.02
N GLN A 271 4.74 -3.81 -1.68
CA GLN A 271 5.61 -4.56 -0.78
C GLN A 271 5.05 -4.64 0.66
N ILE A 272 4.55 -3.53 1.19
CA ILE A 272 3.93 -3.53 2.53
C ILE A 272 2.68 -4.41 2.54
N TRP A 273 1.90 -4.42 1.45
CA TRP A 273 0.80 -5.37 1.29
C TRP A 273 1.28 -6.81 1.41
N ALA A 274 2.38 -7.17 0.73
CA ALA A 274 2.97 -8.50 0.85
C ALA A 274 3.36 -8.83 2.31
N PHE A 275 3.93 -7.89 3.05
CA PHE A 275 4.27 -8.09 4.46
C PHE A 275 3.04 -8.26 5.36
N GLU A 276 1.98 -7.48 5.13
CA GLU A 276 0.76 -7.56 5.94
C GLU A 276 -0.06 -8.82 5.65
N THR A 277 -0.04 -9.27 4.39
CA THR A 277 -0.74 -10.48 3.95
C THR A 277 0.03 -11.76 4.25
N MET A 278 1.35 -11.69 4.38
CA MET A 278 2.21 -12.84 4.69
C MET A 278 3.05 -12.53 5.95
N PRO A 279 2.47 -12.68 7.18
CA PRO A 279 3.10 -12.16 8.40
C PRO A 279 4.51 -12.69 8.66
N LYS A 280 4.74 -14.01 8.53
CA LYS A 280 6.06 -14.63 8.73
C LYS A 280 7.11 -14.09 7.76
N LEU A 281 6.71 -13.81 6.52
CA LEU A 281 7.59 -13.16 5.54
C LEU A 281 7.86 -11.70 5.92
N GLY A 282 6.83 -10.97 6.35
CA GLY A 282 6.95 -9.60 6.83
C GLY A 282 7.97 -9.49 7.97
N GLU A 283 7.88 -10.35 8.99
CA GLU A 283 8.80 -10.41 10.13
C GLU A 283 10.27 -10.66 9.73
N MET A 284 10.48 -11.44 8.67
CA MET A 284 11.83 -11.74 8.16
C MET A 284 12.47 -10.57 7.39
N MET A 285 11.64 -9.70 6.81
CA MET A 285 12.07 -8.71 5.81
C MET A 285 11.96 -7.27 6.32
N ALA A 286 11.10 -7.02 7.32
CA ALA A 286 10.82 -5.70 7.83
C ALA A 286 10.49 -5.71 9.33
N ASN A 287 10.86 -4.63 10.00
CA ASN A 287 10.47 -4.35 11.37
C ASN A 287 9.10 -3.66 11.36
N LYS A 288 8.16 -4.23 12.13
CA LYS A 288 6.92 -3.54 12.45
C LYS A 288 7.19 -2.56 13.59
N LEU A 289 7.08 -1.28 13.30
CA LEU A 289 7.37 -0.21 14.25
C LEU A 289 6.30 -0.14 15.35
N ALA A 290 6.74 0.16 16.57
CA ALA A 290 5.84 0.42 17.68
C ALA A 290 4.95 1.63 17.38
N LEU A 291 3.70 1.57 17.85
CA LEU A 291 2.75 2.66 17.66
C LEU A 291 3.13 3.85 18.55
N ASN A 292 3.16 5.04 17.96
CA ASN A 292 3.39 6.32 18.61
C ASN A 292 2.41 7.37 18.07
N GLU A 293 2.49 8.61 18.55
CA GLU A 293 1.56 9.66 18.13
C GLU A 293 1.54 9.93 16.62
N LYS A 294 2.67 9.71 15.93
CA LYS A 294 2.83 9.95 14.50
C LYS A 294 2.20 8.85 13.63
N ASN A 295 2.23 7.59 14.05
CA ASN A 295 1.80 6.45 13.22
C ASN A 295 0.56 5.68 13.76
N LYS A 296 0.12 5.92 15.01
CA LYS A 296 -1.06 5.24 15.59
C LYS A 296 -2.31 5.50 14.77
N ASN A 297 -2.53 6.76 14.41
CA ASN A 297 -3.67 7.22 13.62
C ASN A 297 -3.32 7.40 12.13
N GLY A 298 -2.04 7.22 11.77
CA GLY A 298 -1.56 7.33 10.39
C GLY A 298 -1.82 6.07 9.56
N SER A 299 -1.54 6.17 8.26
CA SER A 299 -1.59 5.06 7.30
C SER A 299 -0.66 3.92 7.70
N ARG A 300 -0.97 2.69 7.27
CA ARG A 300 -0.19 1.53 7.72
C ARG A 300 1.24 1.55 7.22
N CYS A 301 1.54 2.23 6.11
CA CYS A 301 2.90 2.35 5.59
C CYS A 301 3.89 3.00 6.58
N LEU A 302 3.42 3.83 7.51
CA LEU A 302 4.24 4.43 8.57
C LEU A 302 4.63 3.45 9.69
N ARG A 303 4.12 2.22 9.64
CA ARG A 303 4.35 1.17 10.65
C ARG A 303 5.39 0.16 10.22
N TRP A 304 6.00 0.33 9.04
CA TRP A 304 6.91 -0.63 8.44
C TRP A 304 8.26 0.01 8.12
N GLN A 305 9.33 -0.67 8.49
CA GLN A 305 10.70 -0.31 8.14
C GLN A 305 11.42 -1.54 7.60
N ASN A 306 12.04 -1.44 6.42
CA ASN A 306 12.76 -2.58 5.87
C ASN A 306 14.04 -2.86 6.66
N VAL A 307 14.40 -4.14 6.75
CA VAL A 307 15.71 -4.52 7.30
C VAL A 307 16.79 -4.27 6.23
N LYS A 308 17.80 -3.45 6.54
CA LYS A 308 18.89 -3.06 5.61
C LYS A 308 19.64 -4.25 5.01
N ASN A 309 19.86 -5.28 5.82
CA ASN A 309 20.45 -6.55 5.42
C ASN A 309 19.76 -7.62 6.27
N PRO A 310 18.80 -8.39 5.74
CA PRO A 310 18.19 -9.49 6.47
C PRO A 310 19.29 -10.50 6.85
N ILE A 311 19.86 -10.39 8.05
CA ILE A 311 20.99 -11.22 8.47
C ILE A 311 20.52 -12.67 8.46
N GLY A 312 21.12 -13.50 7.62
CA GLY A 312 20.78 -14.92 7.51
C GLY A 312 19.48 -15.23 6.74
N THR A 313 18.87 -14.24 6.06
CA THR A 313 17.68 -14.46 5.23
C THR A 313 18.01 -14.21 3.77
N SER A 314 18.48 -15.25 3.08
CA SER A 314 18.50 -15.24 1.62
C SER A 314 17.07 -15.19 1.09
N PHE A 315 16.90 -14.71 -0.14
CA PHE A 315 15.59 -14.77 -0.80
C PHE A 315 15.10 -16.23 -0.93
N ASP A 316 16.01 -17.19 -1.08
CA ASP A 316 15.68 -18.63 -1.09
C ASP A 316 15.05 -19.07 0.24
N ARG A 317 15.54 -18.59 1.38
CA ARG A 317 14.94 -18.86 2.69
C ARG A 317 13.52 -18.29 2.81
N CYS A 318 13.23 -17.16 2.17
CA CYS A 318 11.87 -16.63 2.08
C CYS A 318 10.97 -17.58 1.25
N LEU A 319 11.47 -18.09 0.12
CA LEU A 319 10.73 -19.07 -0.70
C LEU A 319 10.49 -20.38 0.06
N GLU A 320 11.49 -20.90 0.77
CA GLU A 320 11.35 -22.07 1.64
C GLU A 320 10.31 -21.84 2.73
N THR A 321 10.32 -20.65 3.34
CA THR A 321 9.33 -20.27 4.36
C THR A 321 7.92 -20.25 3.77
N MET A 322 7.73 -19.72 2.57
CA MET A 322 6.42 -19.71 1.90
C MET A 322 5.91 -21.12 1.61
N ARG A 323 6.80 -22.07 1.29
CA ARG A 323 6.47 -23.48 1.04
C ARG A 323 6.19 -24.29 2.30
N SER A 324 6.48 -23.75 3.48
CA SER A 324 6.22 -24.43 4.75
C SER A 324 4.71 -24.66 4.94
N PRO A 325 4.27 -25.84 5.42
CA PRO A 325 2.86 -26.08 5.75
C PRO A 325 2.29 -25.05 6.75
N GLU A 326 3.12 -24.58 7.70
CA GLU A 326 2.79 -23.59 8.72
C GLU A 326 2.71 -22.15 8.18
N PHE A 327 3.04 -21.93 6.90
CA PHE A 327 3.00 -20.61 6.32
C PHE A 327 1.56 -20.10 6.22
N THR A 328 1.18 -19.13 7.04
CA THR A 328 -0.17 -18.55 6.98
C THR A 328 -0.20 -17.30 6.11
N VAL A 329 -1.34 -17.07 5.48
CA VAL A 329 -1.60 -15.85 4.72
C VAL A 329 -2.93 -15.23 5.13
N ARG A 330 -3.09 -13.94 4.88
CA ARG A 330 -4.35 -13.20 5.00
C ARG A 330 -4.83 -12.89 3.57
N PRO A 331 -5.86 -13.56 3.05
CA PRO A 331 -6.31 -13.38 1.66
C PRO A 331 -6.66 -11.94 1.32
N THR A 332 -7.24 -11.22 2.26
CA THR A 332 -7.56 -9.80 2.19
C THR A 332 -7.10 -9.12 3.47
N LEU A 333 -6.96 -7.79 3.43
CA LEU A 333 -6.68 -7.00 4.63
C LEU A 333 -7.95 -6.31 5.09
N ASN A 334 -8.30 -6.53 6.35
CA ASN A 334 -9.46 -5.91 6.97
C ASN A 334 -9.06 -4.61 7.66
N SER A 335 -9.88 -3.58 7.49
CA SER A 335 -9.77 -2.32 8.22
C SER A 335 -10.30 -2.48 9.65
N SER A 336 -9.64 -1.81 10.60
CA SER A 336 -10.20 -1.62 11.94
C SER A 336 -11.31 -0.55 11.94
N SER A 337 -12.13 -0.51 12.99
CA SER A 337 -13.16 0.53 13.15
C SER A 337 -12.57 1.95 13.10
N ASN A 338 -11.38 2.15 13.67
CA ASN A 338 -10.69 3.46 13.63
C ASN A 338 -10.17 3.79 12.23
N GLU A 339 -9.73 2.79 11.46
CA GLU A 339 -9.28 3.01 10.08
C GLU A 339 -10.44 3.37 9.14
N ARG A 340 -11.63 2.79 9.36
CA ARG A 340 -12.84 3.12 8.59
C ARG A 340 -13.34 4.56 8.76
N GLN A 341 -13.00 5.20 9.88
CA GLN A 341 -13.39 6.59 10.15
C GLN A 341 -12.50 7.63 9.47
N ARG A 342 -11.45 7.20 8.75
CA ARG A 342 -10.51 8.11 8.09
C ARG A 342 -11.07 8.63 6.78
N ASP A 343 -10.78 9.89 6.46
CA ASP A 343 -11.15 10.54 5.20
C ASP A 343 -10.84 9.69 3.97
N CYS A 344 -9.69 9.01 3.93
CA CYS A 344 -9.31 8.17 2.80
C CYS A 344 -10.29 7.02 2.54
N TYR A 345 -10.89 6.47 3.60
CA TYR A 345 -11.90 5.41 3.52
C TYR A 345 -13.27 5.95 3.15
N LEU A 346 -13.67 7.07 3.76
CA LEU A 346 -14.95 7.74 3.48
C LEU A 346 -15.07 8.23 2.03
N ARG A 347 -13.93 8.38 1.34
CA ARG A 347 -13.84 8.81 -0.07
C ARG A 347 -13.74 7.65 -1.07
N MET A 348 -13.87 6.40 -0.60
CA MET A 348 -13.97 5.23 -1.49
C MET A 348 -15.40 4.90 -1.88
N GLU A 349 -16.38 5.32 -1.08
CA GLU A 349 -17.82 5.25 -1.34
C GLU A 349 -18.23 6.40 -2.27
#